data_AF-A0A7S1EHC7-F1
#
_entry.id   AF-A0A7S1EHC7-F1
#
_cell.length_a   1.000
_cell.length_b   1.000
_cell.length_c   1.000
_cell.angle_alpha   90.00
_cell.angle_beta   90.00
_cell.angle_gamma   90.00
#
_symmetry.space_group_name_H-M   'P 1'
#
loop_
_entity.id
_entity.type
_entity.pdbx_description
1 polymer ?
#
loop_
_entity_poly.entity_id
_entity_poly.type
_entity_poly.pdbx_seq_one_letter_code
_entity_poly.pdbx_strand_id
1 'polypeptide(L)'
;GAACSYVALARDGVSERELHHLLSLCDSALAEVYEWFVPAVRIMPPLITHRLVSAFAPFLLGPGGRGGALMCKWGSQAFFDAFQSRYLNTRERKLGRYAEMACFFSGEWASRPKPY
;
A
#
# COMPACT_ATOMS: atom_id res chain seq x y z
N GLY A 1 -0.73 8.04 4.91
CA GLY A 1 0.32 8.29 3.86
C GLY A 1 0.91 7.04 3.20
N ALA A 2 0.85 5.88 3.87
CA ALA A 2 1.48 4.63 3.41
C ALA A 2 0.96 4.12 2.05
N ALA A 3 -0.35 4.23 1.77
CA ALA A 3 -0.93 3.78 0.51
C ALA A 3 -0.23 4.41 -0.71
N CYS A 4 0.00 5.73 -0.69
CA CYS A 4 0.65 6.41 -1.79
C CYS A 4 2.11 5.99 -1.97
N SER A 5 2.80 5.71 -0.86
CA SER A 5 4.17 5.21 -0.89
C SER A 5 4.25 3.82 -1.54
N TYR A 6 3.32 2.90 -1.24
CA TYR A 6 3.33 1.57 -1.87
C TYR A 6 3.04 1.65 -3.37
N VAL A 7 2.04 2.43 -3.77
CA VAL A 7 1.71 2.66 -5.19
C VAL A 7 2.88 3.33 -5.92
N ALA A 8 3.62 4.23 -5.26
CA ALA A 8 4.81 4.83 -5.84
C ALA A 8 5.97 3.84 -5.98
N LEU A 9 6.23 2.99 -4.98
CA LEU A 9 7.33 2.03 -5.00
C LEU A 9 7.09 0.84 -5.94
N ALA A 10 5.83 0.53 -6.25
CA ALA A 10 5.45 -0.55 -7.14
C ALA A 10 5.73 -0.20 -8.62
N ARG A 11 6.72 -0.87 -9.22
CA ARG A 11 7.14 -0.63 -10.62
C ARG A 11 6.03 -0.93 -11.62
N ASP A 12 5.37 -2.08 -11.44
CA ASP A 12 4.36 -2.60 -12.37
C ASP A 12 2.93 -2.30 -11.89
N GLY A 13 2.79 -1.54 -10.79
CA GLY A 13 1.53 -1.29 -10.10
C GLY A 13 1.21 -2.35 -9.04
N VAL A 14 0.17 -2.09 -8.26
CA VAL A 14 -0.32 -2.96 -7.18
C VAL A 14 -1.83 -3.07 -7.29
N SER A 15 -2.40 -4.27 -7.21
CA SER A 15 -3.85 -4.45 -7.21
C SER A 15 -4.49 -3.95 -5.90
N GLU A 16 -5.80 -3.67 -5.91
CA GLU A 16 -6.53 -3.27 -4.70
C GLU A 16 -6.40 -4.31 -3.57
N ARG A 17 -6.38 -5.61 -3.92
CA ARG A 17 -6.17 -6.71 -2.97
C ARG A 17 -4.78 -6.69 -2.34
N GLU A 18 -3.75 -6.51 -3.16
CA GLU A 18 -2.37 -6.41 -2.67
C GLU A 18 -2.18 -5.16 -1.82
N LEU A 19 -2.77 -4.02 -2.24
CA LEU A 19 -2.74 -2.78 -1.47
C LEU A 19 -3.41 -2.95 -0.10
N HIS A 20 -4.57 -3.63 -0.06
CA HIS A 20 -5.27 -3.95 1.17
C HIS A 20 -4.39 -4.77 2.13
N HIS A 21 -3.70 -5.80 1.62
CA HIS A 21 -2.80 -6.61 2.44
C HIS A 21 -1.58 -5.83 2.92
N LEU A 22 -0.93 -5.04 2.05
CA LEU A 22 0.19 -4.19 2.43
C LEU A 22 -0.20 -3.19 3.52
N LEU A 23 -1.37 -2.55 3.40
CA LEU A 23 -1.92 -1.66 4.42
C LEU A 23 -2.25 -2.40 5.73
N SER A 24 -2.68 -3.65 5.63
CA SER A 24 -2.93 -4.50 6.80
C SER A 24 -1.64 -4.95 7.49
N LEU A 25 -0.51 -5.00 6.77
CA LEU A 25 0.81 -5.26 7.36
C LEU A 25 1.44 -4.01 7.96
N CYS A 26 1.09 -2.82 7.46
CA CYS A 26 1.68 -1.56 7.86
C CYS A 26 1.12 -1.04 9.18
N ASP A 27 1.89 -1.12 10.27
CA ASP A 27 1.43 -0.66 11.58
C ASP A 27 1.20 0.85 11.63
N SER A 28 1.97 1.65 10.88
CA SER A 28 1.72 3.08 10.76
C SER A 28 0.37 3.40 10.09
N ALA A 29 -0.06 2.58 9.12
CA ALA A 29 -1.35 2.76 8.46
C ALA A 29 -2.51 2.28 9.35
N LEU A 30 -2.30 1.20 10.10
CA LEU A 30 -3.27 0.70 11.06
C LEU A 30 -3.46 1.68 12.22
N ALA A 31 -2.38 2.30 12.71
CA ALA A 31 -2.45 3.32 13.75
C ALA A 31 -3.25 4.56 13.30
N GLU A 32 -3.18 4.94 12.01
CA GLU A 32 -4.01 6.02 11.44
C GLU A 32 -5.51 5.67 11.45
N VAL A 33 -5.88 4.38 11.34
CA VAL A 33 -7.29 3.93 11.27
C VAL A 33 -7.86 3.55 12.63
N TYR A 34 -7.03 2.96 13.47
CA TYR A 34 -7.38 2.43 14.78
C TYR A 34 -6.87 3.35 15.91
N GLU A 35 -7.04 4.66 15.73
CA GLU A 35 -6.59 5.67 16.69
C GLU A 35 -7.23 5.48 18.07
N TRP A 36 -8.53 5.17 18.11
CA TRP A 36 -9.32 5.12 19.34
C TRP A 36 -9.68 3.70 19.81
N PHE A 37 -9.49 2.69 18.96
CA PHE A 37 -9.82 1.30 19.28
C PHE A 37 -8.98 0.33 18.45
N VAL A 38 -8.40 -0.67 19.10
CA VAL A 38 -7.62 -1.73 18.45
C VAL A 38 -8.42 -3.03 18.43
N PRO A 39 -8.78 -3.56 17.25
CA PRO A 39 -9.49 -4.83 17.15
C PRO A 39 -8.59 -6.01 17.53
N ALA A 40 -9.21 -7.12 17.95
CA ALA A 40 -8.50 -8.39 18.22
C ALA A 40 -7.74 -8.90 16.98
N VAL A 41 -8.27 -8.62 15.78
CA VAL A 41 -7.63 -8.91 14.50
C VAL A 41 -7.31 -7.59 13.80
N ARG A 42 -6.02 -7.22 13.75
CA ARG A 42 -5.54 -5.97 13.14
C ARG A 42 -5.39 -6.11 11.63
N ILE A 43 -6.48 -5.88 10.91
CA ILE A 43 -6.52 -5.87 9.43
C ILE A 43 -7.10 -4.52 9.01
N MET A 44 -6.64 -3.98 7.88
CA MET A 44 -7.23 -2.76 7.32
C MET A 44 -8.71 -3.00 7.00
N PRO A 45 -9.66 -2.14 7.39
CA PRO A 45 -11.05 -2.30 6.98
C PRO A 45 -11.18 -2.22 5.45
N PRO A 46 -11.81 -3.19 4.78
CA PRO A 46 -11.91 -3.22 3.31
C PRO A 46 -12.53 -1.95 2.72
N LEU A 47 -13.53 -1.38 3.43
CA LEU A 47 -14.19 -0.14 3.01
C LEU A 47 -13.23 1.05 2.94
N ILE A 48 -12.24 1.13 3.84
CA ILE A 48 -11.25 2.22 3.85
C ILE A 48 -10.31 2.08 2.65
N THR A 49 -9.82 0.86 2.37
CA THR A 49 -9.02 0.60 1.17
C THR A 49 -9.78 0.93 -0.10
N HIS A 50 -11.03 0.48 -0.20
CA HIS A 50 -11.86 0.76 -1.37
C HIS A 50 -12.10 2.26 -1.59
N ARG A 51 -12.35 3.01 -0.51
CA ARG A 51 -12.50 4.47 -0.56
C ARG A 51 -11.20 5.16 -0.98
N LEU A 52 -10.05 4.69 -0.49
CA LEU A 52 -8.74 5.21 -0.90
C LEU A 52 -8.49 4.97 -2.39
N VAL A 53 -8.70 3.75 -2.87
CA VAL A 53 -8.53 3.41 -4.30
C VAL A 53 -9.48 4.23 -5.17
N SER A 54 -10.76 4.32 -4.78
CA SER A 54 -11.75 5.14 -5.49
C SER A 54 -11.38 6.62 -5.54
N ALA A 55 -10.82 7.17 -4.45
CA ALA A 55 -10.36 8.55 -4.41
C ALA A 55 -9.16 8.80 -5.34
N PHE A 56 -8.29 7.80 -5.52
CA PHE A 56 -7.14 7.90 -6.42
C PHE A 56 -7.44 7.46 -7.85
N ALA A 57 -8.57 6.81 -8.12
CA ALA A 57 -8.93 6.26 -9.43
C ALA A 57 -8.69 7.21 -10.62
N PRO A 58 -8.98 8.53 -10.56
CA PRO A 58 -8.71 9.45 -11.67
C PRO A 58 -7.22 9.66 -11.97
N PHE A 59 -6.34 9.39 -11.01
CA PHE A 59 -4.90 9.63 -11.10
C PHE A 59 -4.10 8.34 -11.35
N LEU A 60 -4.79 7.19 -11.36
CA LEU A 60 -4.20 5.88 -11.62
C LEU A 60 -4.28 5.57 -13.12
N LEU A 61 -3.22 4.97 -13.67
CA LEU A 61 -3.28 4.38 -15.00
C LEU A 61 -4.34 3.29 -14.99
N GLY A 62 -5.24 3.34 -15.97
CA GLY A 62 -6.33 2.39 -16.14
C GLY A 62 -5.86 0.92 -16.27
N PRO A 63 -6.80 -0.04 -16.24
CA PRO A 63 -6.52 -1.47 -16.11
C PRO A 63 -5.72 -2.01 -17.31
N GLY A 64 -4.40 -2.01 -17.19
CA GLY A 64 -3.46 -2.71 -18.08
C GLY A 64 -2.75 -3.88 -17.40
N GLY A 65 -3.30 -4.36 -16.27
CA GLY A 65 -2.68 -5.38 -15.42
C GLY A 65 -2.72 -6.79 -15.99
N ARG A 66 -1.66 -7.56 -15.71
CA ARG A 66 -1.57 -9.00 -15.98
C ARG A 66 -2.76 -9.72 -15.33
N GLY A 67 -3.65 -10.33 -16.13
CA GLY A 67 -4.78 -11.11 -15.63
C GLY A 67 -6.09 -10.34 -15.35
N GLY A 68 -6.25 -9.11 -15.86
CA GLY A 68 -7.55 -8.41 -15.84
C GLY A 68 -7.90 -7.66 -14.54
N ALA A 69 -6.99 -7.64 -13.56
CA ALA A 69 -7.16 -6.84 -12.34
C ALA A 69 -6.74 -5.38 -12.55
N LEU A 70 -7.47 -4.45 -11.91
CA LEU A 70 -7.13 -3.03 -11.82
C LEU A 70 -5.81 -2.88 -11.05
N MET A 71 -4.75 -2.47 -11.74
CA MET A 71 -3.46 -2.15 -11.15
C MET A 71 -3.44 -0.68 -10.78
N CYS A 72 -3.25 -0.38 -9.49
CA CYS A 72 -2.99 0.95 -9.02
C CYS A 72 -1.55 1.32 -9.38
N LYS A 73 -1.38 2.19 -10.38
CA LYS A 73 -0.10 2.78 -10.76
C LYS A 73 -0.29 4.27 -11.04
N TRP A 74 0.60 5.11 -10.54
CA TRP A 74 0.53 6.55 -10.83
C TRP A 74 0.72 6.81 -12.33
N GLY A 75 -0.18 7.59 -12.93
CA GLY A 75 -0.10 7.94 -14.35
C GLY A 75 0.81 9.09 -14.71
N SER A 76 1.27 9.85 -13.71
CA SER A 76 2.24 10.94 -13.92
C SER A 76 3.45 10.75 -13.03
N GLN A 77 4.63 10.95 -13.63
CA GLN A 77 5.91 10.97 -12.93
C GLN A 77 5.94 12.05 -11.84
N ALA A 78 5.24 13.17 -12.03
CA ALA A 78 5.17 14.25 -11.04
C ALA A 78 4.52 13.81 -9.73
N PHE A 79 3.53 12.91 -9.77
CA PHE A 79 2.96 12.34 -8.55
C PHE A 79 3.97 11.43 -7.85
N PHE A 80 4.68 10.59 -8.60
CA PHE A 80 5.74 9.77 -8.04
C PHE A 80 6.81 10.62 -7.34
N ASP A 81 7.29 11.67 -7.99
CA ASP A 81 8.32 12.57 -7.43
C ASP A 81 7.79 13.31 -6.18
N ALA A 82 6.55 13.80 -6.22
CA ALA A 82 5.92 14.46 -5.08
C ALA A 82 5.73 13.53 -3.88
N PHE A 83 5.26 12.29 -4.11
CA PHE A 83 5.10 11.30 -3.05
C PHE A 83 6.44 10.80 -2.52
N GLN A 84 7.44 10.69 -3.38
CA GLN A 84 8.78 10.32 -2.99
C GLN A 84 9.40 11.41 -2.11
N SER A 85 9.31 12.67 -2.52
CA SER A 85 9.79 13.82 -1.75
C SER A 85 9.03 14.01 -0.42
N ARG A 86 7.72 13.72 -0.38
CA ARG A 86 6.91 13.94 0.83
C ARG A 86 6.96 12.79 1.83
N TYR A 87 6.92 11.54 1.38
CA TYR A 87 6.74 10.37 2.24
C TYR A 87 7.96 9.43 2.28
N LEU A 88 8.83 9.51 1.27
CA LEU A 88 10.03 8.67 1.09
C LEU A 88 11.31 9.52 1.05
N ASN A 89 11.30 10.65 1.73
CA ASN A 89 12.41 11.62 1.77
C ASN A 89 13.70 11.05 2.39
N THR A 90 13.58 10.14 3.34
CA THR A 90 14.72 9.49 4.00
C THR A 90 14.94 8.09 3.46
N ARG A 91 16.20 7.70 3.28
CA ARG A 91 16.60 6.35 2.88
C ARG A 91 16.00 5.27 3.79
N GLU A 92 15.96 5.51 5.09
CA GLU A 92 15.36 4.61 6.09
C GLU A 92 13.88 4.35 5.82
N ARG A 93 13.09 5.41 5.57
CA ARG A 93 11.66 5.28 5.26
C ARG A 93 11.44 4.50 3.97
N LYS A 94 12.26 4.77 2.95
CA LYS A 94 12.21 4.06 1.67
C LYS A 94 12.55 2.58 1.83
N LEU A 95 13.63 2.27 2.55
CA LEU A 95 14.05 0.90 2.85
C LEU A 95 13.02 0.15 3.70
N GLY A 96 12.44 0.79 4.72
CA GLY A 96 11.39 0.20 5.54
C GLY A 96 10.16 -0.20 4.73
N ARG A 97 9.68 0.70 3.85
CA ARG A 97 8.57 0.38 2.94
C ARG A 97 8.91 -0.72 1.92
N TYR A 98 10.14 -0.74 1.39
CA TYR A 98 10.58 -1.84 0.53
C TYR A 98 10.69 -3.18 1.28
N ALA A 99 11.15 -3.18 2.52
CA ALA A 99 11.23 -4.39 3.35
C ALA A 99 9.83 -4.97 3.59
N GLU A 100 8.86 -4.13 3.95
CA GLU A 100 7.46 -4.54 4.10
C GLU A 100 6.89 -5.17 2.81
N MET A 101 7.15 -4.54 1.65
CA MET A 101 6.75 -5.09 0.35
C MET A 101 7.46 -6.41 0.03
N ALA A 102 8.76 -6.51 0.31
CA ALA A 102 9.54 -7.73 0.09
C ALA A 102 9.05 -8.89 0.95
N CYS A 103 8.75 -8.66 2.24
CA CYS A 103 8.15 -9.65 3.12
C CYS A 103 6.76 -10.10 2.62
N PHE A 104 5.96 -9.18 2.07
CA PHE A 104 4.67 -9.53 1.48
C PHE A 104 4.82 -10.42 0.23
N PHE A 105 5.61 -9.98 -0.75
CA PHE A 105 5.76 -10.70 -2.03
C PHE A 105 6.57 -11.99 -1.93
N SER A 106 7.44 -12.14 -0.92
CA SER A 106 8.13 -13.40 -0.64
C SER A 106 7.22 -14.46 0.00
N GLY A 107 5.99 -14.09 0.40
CA GLY A 107 5.05 -15.02 1.02
C GLY A 107 5.42 -15.39 2.46
N GLU A 108 6.27 -14.61 3.12
CA GLU A 108 6.72 -14.85 4.50
C GLU A 108 5.54 -14.96 5.49
N TRP A 109 4.50 -14.17 5.25
CA TRP A 109 3.25 -14.16 6.03
C TRP A 109 2.15 -15.09 5.48
N ALA A 110 2.41 -15.85 4.41
CA ALA A 110 1.42 -16.78 3.86
C ALA A 110 1.24 -18.03 4.73
N SER A 111 2.26 -18.39 5.52
CA SER A 111 2.27 -19.57 6.40
C SER A 111 2.47 -19.23 7.88
N ARG A 112 2.58 -17.94 8.22
CA ARG A 112 2.82 -17.45 9.58
C ARG A 112 1.81 -16.37 9.96
N PRO A 113 1.28 -16.38 11.19
CA PRO A 113 0.49 -15.27 11.70
C PRO A 113 1.34 -14.00 11.69
N LYS A 114 0.72 -12.88 11.32
CA LYS A 114 1.35 -11.55 11.28
C LYS A 114 2.12 -11.31 12.60
N PRO A 115 3.38 -10.85 12.57
CA PRO A 115 4.13 -10.65 13.80
C PRO A 115 3.53 -9.42 14.50
N TYR A 116 3.42 -9.52 15.82
CA TYR A 116 3.03 -8.38 16.66
C TYR A 116 4.28 -7.63 17.11
#